data_AF-A0A7S0NSE5-F1
#
_entry.id   AF-A0A7S0NSE5-F1
#
_cell.length_a   1.000
_cell.length_b   1.000
_cell.length_c   1.000
_cell.angle_alpha   90.00
_cell.angle_beta   90.00
_cell.angle_gamma   90.00
#
_symmetry.space_group_name_H-M   'P 1'
#
loop_
_entity.id
_entity.type
_entity.pdbx_description
1 polymer ?
#
loop_
_entity_poly.entity_id
_entity_poly.type
_entity_poly.pdbx_seq_one_letter_code
_entity_poly.pdbx_strand_id
1 'polypeptide(L)'
;RLYLGCISARSRSRTSEGEEGERGDHFELAHDAHVPLLADESQMTDERIKVLFMRSGAFDRPEGITTAQDALFERFRRKYGGLLPEGYLGAAGGLNEKQRELLCALQHGSVRTIRALMHELDWNFVYPPATKLPSGETVDEGWCRSPLALLVRPDEGNLTPFMPGVARAERLALIEEALASGCADPNYPKWYWSNPAVHASFEGDVDALALLHTHGCDLEQRIEWLLQPRPRFSLVHAAAFNGNIKILEHLRTRVQPSTFTDVDADGSNALHTLLESSRDLPTAELLLRCSLNGFAKNYQGRSPLSMAIEVLPELAAKLLVTKSRFEYRWWGADLYRYSFDGIVLPCTPEGRAMPVVDAAGRNTTIEALIVRHNRKELLTLPLMVALIERKWQWFASSVYQRRVRLYVLMCIGTFVASAATDGSAEFALGGLLGGGCWAAFVVQLVGEITSSGPAAYLQARSCKTAAGARRQRGG
;
A
#
# COMPACT_ATOMS: atom_id res chain seq x y z
N ARG A 1 -10.16 11.74 5.52
CA ARG A 1 -10.10 10.49 4.72
C ARG A 1 -8.74 10.28 4.05
N LEU A 2 -8.15 11.31 3.42
CA LEU A 2 -6.83 11.24 2.75
C LEU A 2 -5.68 10.73 3.64
N TYR A 3 -5.60 11.11 4.93
CA TYR A 3 -4.52 10.64 5.81
C TYR A 3 -4.73 9.24 6.42
N LEU A 4 -5.98 8.74 6.48
CA LEU A 4 -6.36 7.59 7.31
C LEU A 4 -5.94 6.22 6.75
N GLY A 5 -5.74 6.10 5.43
CA GLY A 5 -5.38 4.83 4.79
C GLY A 5 -3.98 4.33 5.16
N CYS A 6 -3.01 5.26 5.27
CA CYS A 6 -1.58 4.93 5.26
C CYS A 6 -0.98 4.33 6.54
N ILE A 7 -1.63 4.48 7.70
CA ILE A 7 -1.00 4.10 8.98
C ILE A 7 -1.56 2.78 9.55
N SER A 8 -2.78 2.39 9.17
CA SER A 8 -3.42 1.18 9.72
C SER A 8 -2.70 -0.13 9.36
N ALA A 9 -1.90 -0.17 8.29
CA ALA A 9 -1.22 -1.39 7.82
C ALA A 9 0.18 -1.61 8.44
N ARG A 10 0.77 -0.62 9.13
CA ARG A 10 2.19 -0.60 9.53
C ARG A 10 2.50 -1.32 10.86
N SER A 11 1.55 -2.04 11.47
CA SER A 11 1.65 -2.37 12.90
C SER A 11 2.43 -3.62 13.31
N ARG A 12 3.04 -4.44 12.42
CA ARG A 12 3.65 -5.72 12.88
C ARG A 12 4.97 -6.24 12.26
N SER A 13 5.73 -5.48 11.48
CA SER A 13 7.03 -5.98 10.96
C SER A 13 8.26 -5.33 11.63
N ARG A 14 8.79 -5.98 12.69
CA ARG A 14 10.21 -5.91 13.07
C ARG A 14 10.62 -7.22 13.73
N THR A 15 11.33 -8.06 12.97
CA THR A 15 12.62 -8.72 13.24
C THR A 15 12.82 -9.82 12.19
N SER A 16 13.42 -9.47 11.07
CA SER A 16 14.23 -10.41 10.28
C SER A 16 15.28 -9.57 9.56
N GLU A 17 16.42 -9.37 10.21
CA GLU A 17 17.64 -8.92 9.53
C GLU A 17 18.05 -10.06 8.59
N GLY A 18 17.87 -9.85 7.30
CA GLY A 18 18.47 -10.65 6.24
C GLY A 18 19.56 -9.83 5.58
N GLU A 19 20.80 -10.30 5.68
CA GLU A 19 21.93 -9.79 4.92
C GLU A 19 21.70 -10.05 3.43
N GLU A 20 21.54 -8.99 2.64
CA GLU A 20 21.75 -9.06 1.18
C GLU A 20 22.70 -7.95 0.77
N GLY A 21 23.77 -8.35 0.09
CA GLY A 21 24.81 -7.46 -0.42
C GLY A 21 24.42 -6.82 -1.75
N GLU A 22 24.57 -5.51 -1.84
CA GLU A 22 24.47 -4.74 -3.08
C GLU A 22 25.85 -4.29 -3.57
N ARG A 23 26.09 -4.46 -4.87
CA ARG A 23 27.18 -3.85 -5.66
C ARG A 23 26.63 -2.59 -6.35
N GLY A 24 27.51 -1.60 -6.52
CA GLY A 24 27.29 -0.20 -6.95
C GLY A 24 26.42 0.05 -8.19
N ASP A 25 25.92 1.27 -8.41
CA ASP A 25 26.73 2.44 -8.76
C ASP A 25 26.29 3.81 -8.17
N HIS A 26 27.26 4.73 -8.17
CA HIS A 26 27.37 6.04 -7.52
C HIS A 26 26.33 7.11 -7.85
N PHE A 27 25.71 7.68 -6.80
CA PHE A 27 25.55 9.13 -6.62
C PHE A 27 25.35 9.43 -5.11
N GLU A 28 26.44 9.80 -4.42
CA GLU A 28 26.43 10.16 -2.99
C GLU A 28 26.01 11.63 -2.80
N LEU A 29 24.76 11.84 -2.36
CA LEU A 29 24.49 12.91 -1.41
C LEU A 29 24.59 12.28 -0.02
N ALA A 30 25.27 12.95 0.91
CA ALA A 30 25.60 12.51 2.27
C ALA A 30 24.35 12.25 3.15
N HIS A 31 23.56 11.22 2.82
CA HIS A 31 22.29 10.87 3.47
C HIS A 31 22.32 9.57 4.26
N ASP A 32 23.42 8.81 4.24
CA ASP A 32 23.62 7.62 5.08
C ASP A 32 24.18 7.94 6.48
N ALA A 33 24.20 9.23 6.87
CA ALA A 33 24.37 9.62 8.26
C ALA A 33 23.11 9.20 9.04
N HIS A 34 23.04 7.92 9.42
CA HIS A 34 22.14 7.42 10.45
C HIS A 34 22.49 8.13 11.75
N VAL A 35 21.86 9.29 12.00
CA VAL A 35 21.88 9.94 13.31
C VAL A 35 21.21 8.95 14.27
N PRO A 36 21.91 8.42 15.29
CA PRO A 36 21.31 7.51 16.26
C PRO A 36 20.28 8.30 17.06
N LEU A 37 19.02 8.24 16.65
CA LEU A 37 17.91 8.73 17.44
C LEU A 37 17.88 7.95 18.75
N LEU A 38 17.67 8.64 19.88
CA LEU A 38 17.30 7.99 21.14
C LEU A 38 16.06 7.15 20.87
N ALA A 39 16.24 5.83 20.83
CA ALA A 39 15.26 4.90 20.28
C ALA A 39 13.90 4.96 20.99
N ASP A 40 13.88 5.44 22.24
CA ASP A 40 12.70 5.49 23.10
C ASP A 40 11.72 6.61 22.71
N GLU A 41 12.20 7.84 22.48
CA GLU A 41 11.33 8.98 22.12
C GLU A 41 10.72 8.86 20.72
N SER A 42 11.48 8.31 19.77
CA SER A 42 10.96 8.05 18.42
C SER A 42 9.83 7.02 18.46
N GLN A 43 9.96 5.98 19.29
CA GLN A 43 8.92 4.95 19.45
C GLN A 43 7.65 5.54 20.07
N MET A 44 7.78 6.39 21.10
CA MET A 44 6.62 7.06 21.69
C MET A 44 5.85 7.92 20.69
N THR A 45 6.56 8.65 19.82
CA THR A 45 5.93 9.49 18.79
C THR A 45 5.18 8.65 17.75
N ASP A 46 5.80 7.56 17.31
CA ASP A 46 5.19 6.62 16.36
C ASP A 46 3.94 5.96 16.95
N GLU A 47 3.96 5.57 18.23
CA GLU A 47 2.78 5.01 18.91
C GLU A 47 1.68 6.06 19.09
N ARG A 48 2.01 7.31 19.43
CA ARG A 48 1.02 8.41 19.49
C ARG A 48 0.33 8.61 18.14
N ILE A 49 1.10 8.63 17.05
CA ILE A 49 0.57 8.72 15.68
C ILE A 49 -0.33 7.51 15.40
N LYS A 50 0.10 6.28 15.70
CA LYS A 50 -0.73 5.09 15.50
C LYS A 50 -2.05 5.17 16.27
N VAL A 51 -2.03 5.54 17.54
CA VAL A 51 -3.23 5.66 18.37
C VAL A 51 -4.18 6.72 17.82
N LEU A 52 -3.66 7.88 17.40
CA LEU A 52 -4.45 8.93 16.75
C LEU A 52 -5.12 8.43 15.47
N PHE A 53 -4.39 7.66 14.66
CA PHE A 53 -4.90 7.18 13.37
C PHE A 53 -5.88 6.01 13.51
N MET A 54 -5.75 5.19 14.56
CA MET A 54 -6.69 4.11 14.86
C MET A 54 -8.00 4.60 15.50
N ARG A 55 -8.01 5.82 16.04
CA ARG A 55 -9.21 6.38 16.69
C ARG A 55 -10.26 6.72 15.64
N SER A 56 -11.36 5.97 15.62
CA SER A 56 -12.51 6.23 14.76
C SER A 56 -12.99 7.68 14.91
N GLY A 57 -13.14 8.38 13.79
CA GLY A 57 -13.56 9.78 13.74
C GLY A 57 -12.52 10.80 14.19
N ALA A 58 -11.25 10.42 14.41
CA ALA A 58 -10.18 11.36 14.75
C ALA A 58 -10.04 12.48 13.71
N PHE A 59 -10.34 12.22 12.44
CA PHE A 59 -10.22 13.19 11.35
C PHE A 59 -11.56 13.76 10.90
N ASP A 60 -12.65 13.46 11.63
CA ASP A 60 -13.96 14.05 11.37
C ASP A 60 -14.05 15.45 11.99
N ARG A 61 -13.15 15.77 12.93
CA ARG A 61 -13.07 17.08 13.58
C ARG A 61 -11.74 17.79 13.30
N PRO A 62 -11.73 19.13 13.17
CA PRO A 62 -10.53 19.93 12.99
C PRO A 62 -9.41 19.65 14.00
N GLU A 63 -9.77 19.40 15.27
CA GLU A 63 -8.80 19.25 16.35
C GLU A 63 -7.97 17.98 16.21
N GLY A 64 -8.55 16.90 15.68
CA GLY A 64 -7.81 15.67 15.48
C GLY A 64 -6.93 15.71 14.22
N ILE A 65 -7.33 16.46 13.19
CA ILE A 65 -6.48 16.73 12.02
C ILE A 65 -5.24 17.53 12.44
N THR A 66 -5.44 18.63 13.17
CA THR A 66 -4.33 19.46 13.69
C THR A 66 -3.44 18.66 14.64
N THR A 67 -4.01 17.86 15.55
CA THR A 67 -3.22 16.99 16.44
C THR A 67 -2.37 15.97 15.67
N ALA A 68 -2.91 15.40 14.59
CA ALA A 68 -2.16 14.48 13.73
C ALA A 68 -1.04 15.20 12.96
N GLN A 69 -1.31 16.40 12.43
CA GLN A 69 -0.31 17.24 11.77
C GLN A 69 0.81 17.66 12.73
N ASP A 70 0.47 18.06 13.95
CA ASP A 70 1.43 18.40 15.02
C ASP A 70 2.34 17.21 15.30
N ALA A 71 1.78 16.01 15.47
CA ALA A 71 2.55 14.80 15.75
C ALA A 71 3.46 14.40 14.57
N LEU A 72 2.95 14.51 13.32
CA LEU A 72 3.74 14.26 12.12
C LEU A 72 4.87 15.28 11.97
N PHE A 73 4.61 16.55 12.26
CA PHE A 73 5.62 17.61 12.19
C PHE A 73 6.67 17.47 13.30
N GLU A 74 6.26 17.11 14.52
CA GLU A 74 7.16 16.82 15.63
C GLU A 74 8.12 15.67 15.24
N ARG A 75 7.58 14.60 14.64
CA ARG A 75 8.37 13.49 14.13
C ARG A 75 9.30 13.91 12.98
N PHE A 76 8.83 14.75 12.06
CA PHE A 76 9.65 15.34 11.00
C PHE A 76 10.82 16.14 11.56
N ARG A 77 10.55 17.04 12.51
CA ARG A 77 11.56 17.88 13.17
C ARG A 77 12.59 17.04 13.91
N ARG A 78 12.18 15.96 14.58
CA ARG A 78 13.12 15.01 15.19
C ARG A 78 13.99 14.31 14.16
N LYS A 79 13.39 13.84 13.06
CA LYS A 79 14.11 13.09 12.02
C LYS A 79 15.12 13.96 11.27
N TYR A 80 14.78 15.21 11.00
CA TYR A 80 15.54 16.07 10.09
C TYR A 80 16.12 17.32 10.71
N GLY A 81 15.81 17.67 11.96
CA GLY A 81 16.13 18.98 12.55
C GLY A 81 17.60 19.41 12.42
N GLY A 82 18.56 18.48 12.49
CA GLY A 82 19.98 18.76 12.29
C GLY A 82 20.45 18.79 10.83
N LEU A 83 19.59 18.41 9.89
CA LEU A 83 19.84 18.35 8.45
C LEU A 83 19.07 19.44 7.67
N LEU A 84 18.21 20.20 8.35
CA LEU A 84 17.43 21.26 7.69
C LEU A 84 18.34 22.45 7.36
N PRO A 85 18.17 23.09 6.18
CA PRO A 85 18.76 24.38 5.91
C PRO A 85 18.39 25.41 7.00
N GLU A 86 19.30 26.33 7.28
CA GLU A 86 19.03 27.43 8.21
C GLU A 86 17.81 28.21 7.74
N GLY A 87 16.85 28.45 8.65
CA GLY A 87 15.60 29.14 8.33
C GLY A 87 14.50 28.28 7.69
N TYR A 88 14.72 26.98 7.42
CA TYR A 88 13.72 26.11 6.80
C TYR A 88 12.38 26.09 7.58
N LEU A 89 12.42 26.01 8.92
CA LEU A 89 11.24 26.05 9.80
C LEU A 89 11.02 27.44 10.43
N GLY A 90 11.59 28.49 9.83
CA GLY A 90 11.78 29.77 10.49
C GLY A 90 13.00 29.77 11.43
N ALA A 91 13.33 30.94 11.96
CA ALA A 91 14.36 31.06 12.99
C ALA A 91 13.92 30.33 14.27
N ALA A 92 14.83 30.06 15.21
CA ALA A 92 14.49 29.46 16.51
C ALA A 92 13.37 30.20 17.29
N GLY A 93 13.02 31.44 16.87
CA GLY A 93 11.91 32.25 17.39
C GLY A 93 10.64 32.28 16.53
N GLY A 94 10.47 31.42 15.53
CA GLY A 94 9.28 31.34 14.67
C GLY A 94 9.37 32.14 13.37
N LEU A 95 8.21 32.44 12.78
CA LEU A 95 8.10 33.20 11.54
C LEU A 95 8.50 34.67 11.75
N ASN A 96 9.30 35.20 10.83
CA ASN A 96 9.59 36.64 10.79
C ASN A 96 8.34 37.44 10.36
N GLU A 97 8.38 38.77 10.52
CA GLU A 97 7.24 39.65 10.24
C GLU A 97 6.77 39.54 8.78
N LYS A 98 7.69 39.53 7.82
CA LYS A 98 7.38 39.40 6.39
C LYS A 98 6.79 38.04 6.03
N GLN A 99 7.24 36.97 6.67
CA GLN A 99 6.68 35.62 6.50
C GLN A 99 5.25 35.56 7.02
N ARG A 100 4.96 36.18 8.18
CA ARG A 100 3.58 36.27 8.70
C ARG A 100 2.70 37.14 7.80
N GLU A 101 3.25 38.23 7.29
CA GLU A 101 2.55 39.08 6.31
C GLU A 101 2.23 38.31 5.04
N LEU A 102 3.17 37.52 4.50
CA LEU A 102 2.95 36.66 3.34
C LEU A 102 1.89 35.59 3.63
N LEU A 103 1.96 34.94 4.80
CA LEU A 103 0.97 33.94 5.20
C LEU A 103 -0.43 34.55 5.28
N CYS A 104 -0.56 35.71 5.93
CA CYS A 104 -1.82 36.45 6.02
C CYS A 104 -2.31 36.85 4.62
N ALA A 105 -1.43 37.32 3.75
CA ALA A 105 -1.77 37.67 2.37
C ALA A 105 -2.27 36.44 1.58
N LEU A 106 -1.64 35.28 1.75
CA LEU A 106 -2.07 34.02 1.14
C LEU A 106 -3.43 33.56 1.70
N GLN A 107 -3.66 33.63 3.01
CA GLN A 107 -4.93 33.26 3.65
C GLN A 107 -6.10 34.13 3.18
N HIS A 108 -5.86 35.42 2.90
CA HIS A 108 -6.88 36.36 2.47
C HIS A 108 -6.95 36.56 0.94
N GLY A 109 -6.07 35.94 0.15
CA GLY A 109 -6.04 36.13 -1.30
C GLY A 109 -5.58 37.52 -1.74
N SER A 110 -4.72 38.18 -0.96
CA SER A 110 -4.22 39.53 -1.25
C SER A 110 -3.10 39.53 -2.28
N VAL A 111 -3.47 39.37 -3.55
CA VAL A 111 -2.56 39.28 -4.72
C VAL A 111 -1.53 40.41 -4.75
N ARG A 112 -1.94 41.66 -4.46
CA ARG A 112 -1.04 42.82 -4.46
C ARG A 112 0.07 42.69 -3.42
N THR A 113 -0.27 42.21 -2.22
CA THR A 113 0.68 42.03 -1.11
C THR A 113 1.63 40.88 -1.40
N ILE A 114 1.11 39.78 -1.96
CA ILE A 114 1.92 38.63 -2.38
C ILE A 114 2.99 39.08 -3.38
N ARG A 115 2.62 39.84 -4.42
CA ARG A 115 3.57 40.39 -5.40
C ARG A 115 4.62 41.32 -4.79
N ALA A 116 4.21 42.18 -3.86
CA ALA A 116 5.16 43.07 -3.17
C ALA A 116 6.23 42.24 -2.41
N LEU A 117 5.81 41.18 -1.73
CA LEU A 117 6.69 40.33 -0.94
C LEU A 117 7.57 39.39 -1.78
N MET A 118 7.23 39.09 -3.05
CA MET A 118 8.09 38.29 -3.94
C MET A 118 9.49 38.90 -4.12
N HIS A 119 9.61 40.22 -4.09
CA HIS A 119 10.90 40.89 -4.28
C HIS A 119 11.70 41.07 -2.99
N GLU A 120 11.09 40.79 -1.83
CA GLU A 120 11.65 41.10 -0.53
C GLU A 120 11.94 39.87 0.34
N LEU A 121 11.37 38.72 -0.04
CA LEU A 121 11.40 37.51 0.76
C LEU A 121 11.71 36.30 -0.14
N ASP A 122 12.70 35.51 0.27
CA ASP A 122 12.91 34.18 -0.28
C ASP A 122 11.79 33.25 0.21
N TRP A 123 11.11 32.58 -0.71
CA TRP A 123 9.99 31.66 -0.47
C TRP A 123 10.46 30.22 -0.25
N ASN A 124 11.77 30.01 -0.24
CA ASN A 124 12.42 28.78 0.13
C ASN A 124 12.43 28.62 1.66
N PHE A 125 11.24 28.46 2.25
CA PHE A 125 11.01 28.04 3.63
C PHE A 125 9.67 27.31 3.76
N VAL A 126 9.39 26.73 4.93
CA VAL A 126 8.11 26.11 5.25
C VAL A 126 7.49 26.77 6.47
N TYR A 127 6.21 27.13 6.37
CA TYR A 127 5.46 27.60 7.54
C TYR A 127 5.41 26.49 8.60
N PRO A 128 5.47 26.75 9.91
CA PRO A 128 5.20 25.71 10.89
C PRO A 128 3.73 25.24 10.82
N PRO A 129 3.37 24.10 11.45
CA PRO A 129 1.97 23.84 11.76
C PRO A 129 1.44 24.91 12.72
N ALA A 130 0.11 24.96 12.88
CA ALA A 130 -0.56 25.91 13.75
C ALA A 130 0.09 25.97 15.14
N THR A 131 0.54 27.15 15.54
CA THR A 131 1.07 27.38 16.88
C THR A 131 -0.11 27.58 17.83
N LYS A 132 -0.28 26.69 18.80
CA LYS A 132 -1.26 26.88 19.88
C LYS A 132 -0.72 27.86 20.91
N LEU A 133 -1.34 29.02 21.01
CA LEU A 133 -1.07 29.97 22.08
C LEU A 133 -1.56 29.43 23.43
N PRO A 134 -1.06 29.95 24.57
CA PRO A 134 -1.57 29.60 25.90
C PRO A 134 -3.08 29.86 26.08
N SER A 135 -3.65 30.77 25.26
CA SER A 135 -5.09 31.03 25.18
C SER A 135 -5.89 29.89 24.54
N GLY A 136 -5.23 28.93 23.90
CA GLY A 136 -5.85 27.88 23.09
C GLY A 136 -6.09 28.28 21.63
N GLU A 137 -5.85 29.53 21.26
CA GLU A 137 -5.96 30.03 19.90
C GLU A 137 -4.81 29.51 19.02
N THR A 138 -5.13 29.11 17.80
CA THR A 138 -4.16 28.67 16.78
C THR A 138 -3.76 29.85 15.91
N VAL A 139 -2.46 30.16 15.88
CA VAL A 139 -1.88 31.21 15.02
C VAL A 139 -0.84 30.62 14.07
N ASP A 140 -0.52 31.36 13.00
CA ASP A 140 0.53 31.02 12.03
C ASP A 140 0.32 29.65 11.32
N GLU A 141 -0.93 29.24 11.13
CA GLU A 141 -1.26 27.99 10.45
C GLU A 141 -1.02 28.10 8.94
N GLY A 142 0.16 27.65 8.49
CA GLY A 142 0.51 27.51 7.06
C GLY A 142 0.54 26.07 6.56
N TRP A 143 -0.10 25.16 7.32
CA TRP A 143 -0.18 23.71 7.05
C TRP A 143 1.13 23.05 6.71
N CYS A 144 2.22 23.65 7.21
CA CYS A 144 3.51 23.08 7.05
C CYS A 144 3.87 22.91 5.57
N ARG A 145 3.65 24.00 4.82
CA ARG A 145 3.97 24.11 3.39
C ARG A 145 4.85 25.30 3.07
N SER A 146 5.50 25.24 1.92
CA SER A 146 6.15 26.41 1.34
C SER A 146 5.10 27.37 0.76
N PRO A 147 5.39 28.67 0.65
CA PRO A 147 4.52 29.63 -0.04
C PRO A 147 4.14 29.18 -1.46
N LEU A 148 5.11 28.64 -2.21
CA LEU A 148 4.87 28.14 -3.56
C LEU A 148 3.91 26.92 -3.57
N ALA A 149 4.06 25.99 -2.62
CA ALA A 149 3.14 24.86 -2.47
C ALA A 149 1.71 25.31 -2.09
N LEU A 150 1.55 26.36 -1.28
CA LEU A 150 0.23 26.94 -0.97
C LEU A 150 -0.42 27.58 -2.20
N LEU A 151 0.35 28.24 -3.07
CA LEU A 151 -0.18 28.73 -4.34
C LEU A 151 -0.59 27.59 -5.28
N VAL A 152 0.16 26.49 -5.30
CA VAL A 152 -0.17 25.33 -6.14
C VAL A 152 -1.42 24.61 -5.65
N ARG A 153 -1.60 24.51 -4.32
CA ARG A 153 -2.71 23.77 -3.71
C ARG A 153 -3.35 24.54 -2.56
N PRO A 154 -4.18 25.56 -2.88
CA PRO A 154 -4.78 26.42 -1.88
C PRO A 154 -5.88 25.74 -1.03
N ASP A 155 -6.57 24.74 -1.59
CA ASP A 155 -7.81 24.19 -1.01
C ASP A 155 -7.62 22.93 -0.14
N GLU A 156 -6.38 22.54 0.16
CA GLU A 156 -6.13 21.28 0.88
C GLU A 156 -6.25 21.41 2.40
N GLY A 157 -7.44 21.13 2.91
CA GLY A 157 -7.73 21.02 4.34
C GLY A 157 -9.11 21.60 4.59
N ASN A 158 -10.02 20.81 5.16
CA ASN A 158 -11.43 21.15 5.35
C ASN A 158 -11.71 22.37 6.27
N LEU A 159 -10.70 23.18 6.60
CA LEU A 159 -10.81 24.24 7.59
C LEU A 159 -10.98 25.61 6.93
N THR A 160 -10.03 26.05 6.11
CA THR A 160 -10.10 27.36 5.47
C THR A 160 -9.29 27.34 4.18
N PRO A 161 -9.89 27.62 3.01
CA PRO A 161 -9.14 27.67 1.77
C PRO A 161 -8.15 28.83 1.81
N PHE A 162 -6.93 28.61 1.33
CA PHE A 162 -6.02 29.69 1.02
C PHE A 162 -6.48 30.37 -0.27
N MET A 163 -6.10 31.63 -0.46
CA MET A 163 -6.41 32.40 -1.67
C MET A 163 -7.91 32.47 -2.02
N PRO A 164 -8.82 32.71 -1.05
CA PRO A 164 -10.24 32.77 -1.32
C PRO A 164 -10.56 33.87 -2.34
N GLY A 165 -11.33 33.54 -3.37
CA GLY A 165 -11.74 34.50 -4.41
C GLY A 165 -10.67 34.83 -5.46
N VAL A 166 -9.46 34.28 -5.36
CA VAL A 166 -8.44 34.44 -6.40
C VAL A 166 -8.72 33.46 -7.54
N ALA A 167 -8.90 33.98 -8.75
CA ALA A 167 -9.16 33.17 -9.93
C ALA A 167 -7.96 32.25 -10.24
N ARG A 168 -8.24 31.05 -10.80
CA ARG A 168 -7.20 30.09 -11.19
C ARG A 168 -6.12 30.70 -12.09
N ALA A 169 -6.51 31.55 -13.06
CA ALA A 169 -5.57 32.21 -13.95
C ALA A 169 -4.61 33.16 -13.20
N GLU A 170 -5.13 33.93 -12.23
CA GLU A 170 -4.32 34.82 -11.40
C GLU A 170 -3.38 34.03 -10.50
N ARG A 171 -3.83 32.89 -9.97
CA ARG A 171 -3.00 31.96 -9.18
C ARG A 171 -1.84 31.38 -10.01
N LEU A 172 -2.10 30.98 -11.25
CA LEU A 172 -1.05 30.50 -12.17
C LEU A 172 -0.06 31.62 -12.51
N ALA A 173 -0.54 32.85 -12.72
CA ALA A 173 0.33 34.01 -12.92
C ALA A 173 1.23 34.28 -11.71
N LEU A 174 0.70 34.17 -10.48
CA LEU A 174 1.53 34.30 -9.27
C LEU A 174 2.59 33.20 -9.15
N ILE A 175 2.29 31.97 -9.57
CA ILE A 175 3.28 30.87 -9.60
C ILE A 175 4.38 31.22 -10.61
N GLU A 176 4.02 31.67 -11.80
CA GLU A 176 4.97 32.05 -12.86
C GLU A 176 5.86 33.22 -12.41
N GLU A 177 5.28 34.27 -11.84
CA GLU A 177 5.99 35.43 -11.32
C GLU A 177 6.97 35.06 -10.19
N ALA A 178 6.55 34.18 -9.25
CA ALA A 178 7.43 33.70 -8.18
C ALA A 178 8.63 32.93 -8.71
N LEU A 179 8.42 32.05 -9.70
CA LEU A 179 9.47 31.26 -10.32
C LEU A 179 10.40 32.14 -11.18
N ALA A 180 9.84 33.09 -11.94
CA ALA A 180 10.60 33.98 -12.82
C ALA A 180 11.44 35.00 -12.05
N SER A 181 10.97 35.47 -10.89
CA SER A 181 11.73 36.36 -10.02
C SER A 181 12.86 35.66 -9.27
N GLY A 182 12.87 34.31 -9.25
CA GLY A 182 13.83 33.52 -8.50
C GLY A 182 13.59 33.53 -6.99
N CYS A 183 12.45 34.05 -6.52
CA CYS A 183 12.13 34.04 -5.09
C CYS A 183 11.70 32.65 -4.61
N ALA A 184 11.35 31.72 -5.50
CA ALA A 184 10.98 30.35 -5.16
C ALA A 184 11.70 29.34 -6.06
N ASP A 185 12.24 28.28 -5.48
CA ASP A 185 12.80 27.14 -6.23
C ASP A 185 11.71 26.07 -6.43
N PRO A 186 11.39 25.66 -7.68
CA PRO A 186 10.42 24.60 -7.93
C PRO A 186 10.85 23.22 -7.38
N ASN A 187 12.14 23.05 -7.06
CA ASN A 187 12.73 21.87 -6.45
C ASN A 187 13.03 22.04 -4.94
N TYR A 188 12.58 23.16 -4.34
CA TYR A 188 12.77 23.44 -2.91
C TYR A 188 12.28 22.26 -2.05
N PRO A 189 13.07 21.85 -1.04
CA PRO A 189 13.67 20.52 -0.92
C PRO A 189 12.68 19.38 -0.98
N LYS A 190 13.25 18.20 -1.21
CA LYS A 190 12.60 16.92 -1.50
C LYS A 190 11.81 16.30 -0.33
N TRP A 191 11.11 17.12 0.45
CA TRP A 191 10.18 16.68 1.48
C TRP A 191 8.76 17.00 1.03
N TYR A 192 7.83 16.10 1.34
CA TYR A 192 6.42 16.25 0.97
C TYR A 192 5.87 17.65 1.25
N TRP A 193 6.16 18.18 2.42
CA TRP A 193 5.69 19.46 2.95
C TRP A 193 6.08 20.67 2.07
N SER A 194 7.30 20.72 1.53
CA SER A 194 7.79 21.87 0.75
C SER A 194 7.57 21.76 -0.75
N ASN A 195 7.26 20.57 -1.27
CA ASN A 195 7.43 20.29 -2.70
C ASN A 195 6.21 20.67 -3.55
N PRO A 196 6.28 21.73 -4.37
CA PRO A 196 5.12 22.21 -5.12
C PRO A 196 4.63 21.21 -6.17
N ALA A 197 5.52 20.43 -6.82
CA ALA A 197 5.12 19.47 -7.84
C ALA A 197 4.33 18.28 -7.28
N VAL A 198 4.65 17.87 -6.06
CA VAL A 198 3.88 16.86 -5.32
C VAL A 198 2.48 17.36 -5.01
N HIS A 199 2.35 18.61 -4.56
CA HIS A 199 1.04 19.22 -4.31
C HIS A 199 0.23 19.39 -5.61
N ALA A 200 0.85 19.79 -6.72
CA ALA A 200 0.18 19.81 -8.03
C ALA A 200 -0.33 18.42 -8.42
N SER A 201 0.48 17.38 -8.14
CA SER A 201 0.14 15.98 -8.44
C SER A 201 -1.01 15.47 -7.59
N PHE A 202 -1.11 15.87 -6.32
CA PHE A 202 -2.25 15.56 -5.46
C PHE A 202 -3.52 16.34 -5.85
N GLU A 203 -3.39 17.58 -6.30
CA GLU A 203 -4.55 18.39 -6.68
C GLU A 203 -5.10 18.00 -8.06
N GLY A 204 -4.27 17.43 -8.93
CA GLY A 204 -4.64 17.18 -10.31
C GLY A 204 -4.43 18.42 -11.20
N ASP A 205 -3.66 19.40 -10.74
CA ASP A 205 -3.42 20.66 -11.44
C ASP A 205 -2.29 20.54 -12.46
N VAL A 206 -2.66 20.05 -13.65
CA VAL A 206 -1.73 19.81 -14.76
C VAL A 206 -1.04 21.10 -15.21
N ASP A 207 -1.76 22.24 -15.18
CA ASP A 207 -1.22 23.51 -15.65
C ASP A 207 -0.14 24.04 -14.69
N ALA A 208 -0.38 23.95 -13.37
CA ALA A 208 0.64 24.28 -12.38
C ALA A 208 1.87 23.36 -12.48
N LEU A 209 1.66 22.05 -12.66
CA LEU A 209 2.78 21.10 -12.83
C LEU A 209 3.59 21.39 -14.10
N ALA A 210 2.91 21.69 -15.21
CA ALA A 210 3.56 22.05 -16.48
C ALA A 210 4.39 23.34 -16.34
N LEU A 211 3.86 24.32 -15.62
CA LEU A 211 4.55 25.58 -15.33
C LEU A 211 5.80 25.34 -14.47
N LEU A 212 5.68 24.58 -13.37
CA LEU A 212 6.82 24.19 -12.53
C LEU A 212 7.91 23.50 -13.37
N HIS A 213 7.52 22.57 -14.26
CA HIS A 213 8.46 21.89 -15.14
C HIS A 213 9.16 22.83 -16.12
N THR A 214 8.44 23.82 -16.66
CA THR A 214 9.00 24.83 -17.57
C THR A 214 10.08 25.68 -16.89
N HIS A 215 9.97 25.87 -15.58
CA HIS A 215 10.96 26.54 -14.73
C HIS A 215 11.99 25.58 -14.11
N GLY A 216 12.15 24.37 -14.64
CA GLY A 216 13.21 23.45 -14.24
C GLY A 216 12.87 22.51 -13.08
N CYS A 217 11.58 22.31 -12.77
CA CYS A 217 11.19 21.26 -11.84
C CYS A 217 11.59 19.87 -12.38
N ASP A 218 12.29 19.10 -11.54
CA ASP A 218 12.56 17.68 -11.75
C ASP A 218 11.27 16.88 -11.50
N LEU A 219 10.73 16.28 -12.55
CA LEU A 219 9.52 15.45 -12.48
C LEU A 219 9.80 14.01 -12.01
N GLU A 220 11.07 13.60 -11.98
CA GLU A 220 11.51 12.27 -11.55
C GLU A 220 11.98 12.26 -10.09
N GLN A 221 11.92 13.43 -9.44
CA GLN A 221 12.34 13.58 -8.06
C GLN A 221 11.68 12.58 -7.12
N ARG A 222 12.47 12.14 -6.14
CA ARG A 222 12.02 11.30 -5.04
C ARG A 222 11.86 12.16 -3.81
N ILE A 223 10.70 12.09 -3.22
CA ILE A 223 10.33 12.86 -2.05
C ILE A 223 10.13 11.95 -0.85
N GLU A 224 10.38 12.54 0.31
CA GLU A 224 10.01 11.95 1.60
C GLU A 224 8.50 12.02 1.78
N TRP A 225 7.84 10.87 1.92
CA TRP A 225 6.39 10.76 2.16
C TRP A 225 6.11 10.14 3.51
N LEU A 226 5.21 10.75 4.31
CA LEU A 226 4.72 10.21 5.60
C LEU A 226 5.82 9.68 6.54
N LEU A 227 7.03 10.23 6.42
CA LEU A 227 8.20 9.80 7.18
C LEU A 227 8.46 8.30 6.97
N GLN A 228 8.40 7.90 5.70
CA GLN A 228 8.99 6.67 5.20
C GLN A 228 10.46 6.58 5.63
N PRO A 229 11.07 5.38 5.67
CA PRO A 229 12.47 5.29 6.09
C PRO A 229 13.40 6.07 5.14
N ARG A 230 13.03 6.19 3.86
CA ARG A 230 13.83 6.85 2.82
C ARG A 230 12.94 7.68 1.88
N PRO A 231 13.45 8.75 1.25
CA PRO A 231 12.72 9.53 0.26
C PRO A 231 12.68 8.78 -1.07
N ARG A 232 11.69 7.88 -1.24
CA ARG A 232 11.49 7.11 -2.49
C ARG A 232 10.13 7.32 -3.12
N PHE A 233 9.28 8.16 -2.53
CA PHE A 233 7.96 8.43 -3.06
C PHE A 233 8.07 9.33 -4.29
N SER A 234 7.39 9.00 -5.38
CA SER A 234 7.49 9.75 -6.64
C SER A 234 6.22 10.54 -6.95
N LEU A 235 6.27 11.44 -7.93
CA LEU A 235 5.07 12.15 -8.41
C LEU A 235 4.00 11.20 -8.95
N VAL A 236 4.40 10.04 -9.50
CA VAL A 236 3.48 8.97 -9.92
C VAL A 236 2.70 8.42 -8.71
N HIS A 237 3.38 8.21 -7.58
CA HIS A 237 2.72 7.76 -6.35
C HIS A 237 1.76 8.84 -5.83
N ALA A 238 2.16 10.11 -5.82
CA ALA A 238 1.31 11.23 -5.41
C ALA A 238 0.04 11.36 -6.26
N ALA A 239 0.17 11.29 -7.58
CA ALA A 239 -0.97 11.33 -8.50
C ALA A 239 -1.89 10.11 -8.35
N ALA A 240 -1.32 8.91 -8.19
CA ALA A 240 -2.07 7.67 -7.99
C ALA A 240 -2.86 7.69 -6.66
N PHE A 241 -2.28 8.25 -5.60
CA PHE A 241 -2.90 8.38 -4.29
C PHE A 241 -4.26 9.08 -4.34
N ASN A 242 -4.41 10.13 -5.18
CA ASN A 242 -5.66 10.86 -5.35
C ASN A 242 -6.45 10.47 -6.62
N GLY A 243 -5.94 9.52 -7.41
CA GLY A 243 -6.63 9.09 -8.64
C GLY A 243 -6.58 10.16 -9.74
N ASN A 244 -5.52 10.95 -9.79
CA ASN A 244 -5.38 12.04 -10.75
C ASN A 244 -4.84 11.55 -12.09
N ILE A 245 -5.72 10.91 -12.87
CA ILE A 245 -5.39 10.33 -14.18
C ILE A 245 -4.75 11.35 -15.14
N LYS A 246 -5.19 12.61 -15.12
CA LYS A 246 -4.65 13.67 -15.99
C LYS A 246 -3.18 14.00 -15.71
N ILE A 247 -2.78 13.97 -14.44
CA ILE A 247 -1.37 14.15 -14.05
C ILE A 247 -0.56 12.95 -14.52
N LEU A 248 -1.06 11.73 -14.36
CA LEU A 248 -0.36 10.54 -14.81
C LEU A 248 -0.18 10.52 -16.34
N GLU A 249 -1.18 10.96 -17.10
CA GLU A 249 -1.07 11.13 -18.55
C GLU A 249 -0.02 12.20 -18.91
N HIS A 250 0.00 13.32 -18.18
CA HIS A 250 1.00 14.36 -18.34
C HIS A 250 2.41 13.85 -18.07
N LEU A 251 2.63 13.19 -16.92
CA LEU A 251 3.91 12.60 -16.52
C LEU A 251 4.38 11.56 -17.52
N ARG A 252 3.49 10.68 -18.01
CA ARG A 252 3.83 9.61 -18.97
C ARG A 252 4.54 10.11 -20.24
N THR A 253 4.31 11.37 -20.62
CA THR A 253 4.93 11.98 -21.80
C THR A 253 6.26 12.70 -21.52
N ARG A 254 6.64 12.86 -20.25
CA ARG A 254 7.76 13.72 -19.82
C ARG A 254 8.80 13.01 -18.94
N VAL A 255 8.42 11.94 -18.27
CA VAL A 255 9.34 11.13 -17.44
C VAL A 255 9.68 9.81 -18.13
N GLN A 256 10.74 9.16 -17.65
CA GLN A 256 11.10 7.84 -18.16
C GLN A 256 10.03 6.79 -17.85
N PRO A 257 9.83 5.78 -18.72
CA PRO A 257 8.89 4.69 -18.45
C PRO A 257 9.20 3.95 -17.14
N SER A 258 10.47 3.84 -16.75
CA SER A 258 10.90 3.26 -15.48
C SER A 258 10.33 3.99 -14.26
N THR A 259 10.06 5.29 -14.39
CA THR A 259 9.52 6.13 -13.30
C THR A 259 8.14 5.68 -12.83
N PHE A 260 7.38 5.01 -13.69
CA PHE A 260 6.08 4.42 -13.35
C PHE A 260 6.21 3.09 -12.59
N THR A 261 7.32 2.37 -12.80
CA THR A 261 7.55 1.05 -12.19
C THR A 261 8.29 1.11 -10.86
N ASP A 262 8.72 2.31 -10.44
CA ASP A 262 9.39 2.50 -9.18
C ASP A 262 8.55 2.09 -7.99
N VAL A 263 9.27 1.71 -6.94
CA VAL A 263 8.73 1.43 -5.63
C VAL A 263 9.18 2.49 -4.63
N ASP A 264 8.27 2.83 -3.73
CA ASP A 264 8.56 3.68 -2.59
C ASP A 264 9.41 2.94 -1.53
N ALA A 265 9.59 3.56 -0.36
CA ALA A 265 10.46 3.02 0.68
C ALA A 265 9.88 1.81 1.42
N ASP A 266 8.59 1.52 1.22
CA ASP A 266 7.92 0.33 1.75
C ASP A 266 7.85 -0.78 0.67
N GLY A 267 8.51 -0.59 -0.48
CA GLY A 267 8.44 -1.50 -1.61
C GLY A 267 7.10 -1.44 -2.35
N SER A 268 6.29 -0.41 -2.10
CA SER A 268 4.97 -0.24 -2.70
C SER A 268 5.11 0.50 -4.02
N ASN A 269 4.55 -0.07 -5.09
CA ASN A 269 4.37 0.64 -6.36
C ASN A 269 3.11 1.52 -6.32
N ALA A 270 2.93 2.38 -7.32
CA ALA A 270 1.80 3.32 -7.38
C ALA A 270 0.40 2.66 -7.33
N LEU A 271 0.24 1.39 -7.73
CA LEU A 271 -1.03 0.67 -7.58
C LEU A 271 -1.37 0.38 -6.11
N HIS A 272 -0.38 0.11 -5.26
CA HIS A 272 -0.62 -0.04 -3.82
C HIS A 272 -1.14 1.27 -3.24
N THR A 273 -0.46 2.38 -3.56
CA THR A 273 -0.82 3.73 -3.10
C THR A 273 -2.22 4.14 -3.55
N LEU A 274 -2.59 3.82 -4.80
CA LEU A 274 -3.95 4.02 -5.31
C LEU A 274 -5.00 3.22 -4.52
N LEU A 275 -4.74 1.93 -4.26
CA LEU A 275 -5.68 1.05 -3.57
C LEU A 275 -5.83 1.40 -2.08
N GLU A 276 -4.77 1.94 -1.48
CA GLU A 276 -4.81 2.44 -0.11
C GLU A 276 -5.72 3.67 0.04
N SER A 277 -5.72 4.56 -0.97
CA SER A 277 -6.42 5.85 -0.91
C SER A 277 -7.58 5.98 -1.91
N SER A 278 -7.35 6.47 -3.13
CA SER A 278 -8.39 6.87 -4.08
C SER A 278 -9.30 5.72 -4.55
N ARG A 279 -8.73 4.52 -4.75
CA ARG A 279 -9.40 3.34 -5.31
C ARG A 279 -10.06 3.64 -6.66
N ASP A 280 -9.46 4.55 -7.43
CA ASP A 280 -9.99 4.97 -8.72
C ASP A 280 -9.66 3.94 -9.82
N LEU A 281 -10.70 3.31 -10.38
CA LEU A 281 -10.55 2.24 -11.37
C LEU A 281 -9.93 2.73 -12.70
N PRO A 282 -10.36 3.85 -13.31
CA PRO A 282 -9.71 4.41 -14.50
C PRO A 282 -8.22 4.68 -14.33
N THR A 283 -7.83 5.23 -13.17
CA THR A 283 -6.42 5.46 -12.86
C THR A 283 -5.66 4.14 -12.71
N ALA A 284 -6.23 3.14 -12.04
CA ALA A 284 -5.60 1.82 -11.94
C ALA A 284 -5.39 1.17 -13.31
N GLU A 285 -6.33 1.33 -14.24
CA GLU A 285 -6.20 0.85 -15.62
C GLU A 285 -5.09 1.56 -16.38
N LEU A 286 -4.94 2.88 -16.21
CA LEU A 286 -3.83 3.61 -16.81
C LEU A 286 -2.49 3.09 -16.29
N LEU A 287 -2.37 2.90 -14.97
CA LEU A 287 -1.15 2.36 -14.36
C LEU A 287 -0.83 0.95 -14.88
N LEU A 288 -1.83 0.07 -15.04
CA LEU A 288 -1.60 -1.25 -15.64
C LEU A 288 -1.13 -1.18 -17.10
N ARG A 289 -1.61 -0.20 -17.88
CA ARG A 289 -1.09 0.06 -19.24
C ARG A 289 0.36 0.58 -19.24
N CYS A 290 0.80 1.18 -18.14
CA CYS A 290 2.19 1.59 -17.93
C CYS A 290 3.07 0.45 -17.38
N SER A 291 2.68 -0.82 -17.59
CA SER A 291 3.44 -2.01 -17.21
C SER A 291 3.65 -2.20 -15.71
N LEU A 292 2.83 -1.58 -14.84
CA LEU A 292 2.91 -1.86 -13.41
C LEU A 292 2.49 -3.30 -13.09
N ASN A 293 3.28 -3.96 -12.24
CA ASN A 293 3.00 -5.31 -11.81
C ASN A 293 1.95 -5.33 -10.69
N GLY A 294 0.70 -5.67 -11.05
CA GLY A 294 -0.41 -5.85 -10.10
C GLY A 294 -0.27 -7.05 -9.14
N PHE A 295 0.82 -7.82 -9.23
CA PHE A 295 1.10 -8.99 -8.40
C PHE A 295 2.38 -8.85 -7.56
N ALA A 296 3.16 -7.78 -7.77
CA ALA A 296 4.36 -7.51 -6.99
C ALA A 296 3.98 -7.30 -5.52
N LYS A 297 4.77 -7.86 -4.60
CA LYS A 297 4.56 -7.66 -3.16
C LYS A 297 5.42 -6.52 -2.66
N ASN A 298 4.84 -5.71 -1.79
CA ASN A 298 5.60 -4.76 -0.99
C ASN A 298 6.29 -5.45 0.20
N TYR A 299 7.03 -4.70 1.02
CA TYR A 299 7.73 -5.25 2.20
C TYR A 299 6.80 -5.78 3.30
N GLN A 300 5.50 -5.45 3.23
CA GLN A 300 4.48 -6.01 4.10
C GLN A 300 3.90 -7.33 3.55
N GLY A 301 4.36 -7.82 2.38
CA GLY A 301 3.84 -9.03 1.76
C GLY A 301 2.45 -8.85 1.13
N ARG A 302 1.97 -7.62 0.96
CA ARG A 302 0.73 -7.29 0.26
C ARG A 302 1.03 -7.07 -1.21
N SER A 303 0.17 -7.57 -2.09
CA SER A 303 0.18 -7.26 -3.52
C SER A 303 -1.01 -6.37 -3.90
N PRO A 304 -0.96 -5.62 -5.02
CA PRO A 304 -2.11 -4.86 -5.50
C PRO A 304 -3.33 -5.75 -5.72
N LEU A 305 -3.15 -6.98 -6.21
CA LEU A 305 -4.25 -7.96 -6.28
C LEU A 305 -4.88 -8.23 -4.91
N SER A 306 -4.06 -8.50 -3.89
CA SER A 306 -4.58 -8.78 -2.54
C SER A 306 -5.38 -7.60 -1.98
N MET A 307 -4.89 -6.37 -2.19
CA MET A 307 -5.59 -5.15 -1.79
C MET A 307 -6.87 -4.94 -2.61
N ALA A 308 -6.82 -5.15 -3.92
CA ALA A 308 -7.97 -5.00 -4.82
C ALA A 308 -9.13 -5.95 -4.46
N ILE A 309 -8.85 -7.19 -4.02
CA ILE A 309 -9.91 -8.10 -3.56
C ILE A 309 -10.69 -7.51 -2.38
N GLU A 310 -9.99 -6.82 -1.48
CA GLU A 310 -10.59 -6.20 -0.29
C GLU A 310 -11.39 -4.96 -0.67
N VAL A 311 -10.84 -4.07 -1.50
CA VAL A 311 -11.35 -2.71 -1.69
C VAL A 311 -11.91 -2.37 -3.08
N LEU A 312 -11.48 -3.06 -4.14
CA LEU A 312 -11.81 -2.75 -5.54
C LEU A 312 -11.88 -4.04 -6.41
N PRO A 313 -12.94 -4.87 -6.23
CA PRO A 313 -13.03 -6.19 -6.86
C PRO A 313 -13.04 -6.15 -8.40
N GLU A 314 -13.47 -5.05 -9.01
CA GLU A 314 -13.45 -4.84 -10.46
C GLU A 314 -12.01 -4.86 -10.99
N LEU A 315 -11.09 -4.20 -10.27
CA LEU A 315 -9.67 -4.24 -10.59
C LEU A 315 -9.10 -5.65 -10.36
N ALA A 316 -9.49 -6.31 -9.27
CA ALA A 316 -9.06 -7.68 -8.99
C ALA A 316 -9.47 -8.63 -10.12
N ALA A 317 -10.69 -8.51 -10.65
CA ALA A 317 -11.15 -9.27 -11.80
C ALA A 317 -10.28 -9.00 -13.04
N LYS A 318 -9.98 -7.73 -13.34
CA LYS A 318 -9.10 -7.37 -14.46
C LYS A 318 -7.70 -7.97 -14.30
N LEU A 319 -7.11 -7.85 -13.11
CA LEU A 319 -5.82 -8.46 -12.80
C LEU A 319 -5.85 -9.97 -13.04
N LEU A 320 -6.84 -10.69 -12.50
CA LEU A 320 -6.97 -12.13 -12.72
C LEU A 320 -7.16 -12.47 -14.20
N VAL A 321 -7.93 -11.67 -14.96
CA VAL A 321 -8.09 -11.87 -16.40
C VAL A 321 -6.78 -11.65 -17.18
N THR A 322 -5.92 -10.71 -16.77
CA THR A 322 -4.60 -10.54 -17.43
C THR A 322 -3.70 -11.77 -17.33
N LYS A 323 -3.96 -12.66 -16.37
CA LYS A 323 -3.25 -13.93 -16.18
C LYS A 323 -3.87 -15.11 -16.93
N SER A 324 -5.03 -14.92 -17.55
CA SER A 324 -5.60 -15.82 -18.55
C SER A 324 -5.29 -15.30 -19.96
N ARG A 325 -4.43 -15.99 -20.69
CA ARG A 325 -4.15 -15.69 -22.09
C ARG A 325 -4.88 -16.67 -22.98
N PHE A 326 -5.69 -16.18 -23.91
CA PHE A 326 -6.20 -17.01 -25.00
C PHE A 326 -5.03 -17.43 -25.89
N GLU A 327 -4.85 -18.73 -26.12
CA GLU A 327 -3.80 -19.23 -27.02
C GLU A 327 -4.35 -19.41 -28.44
N TYR A 328 -5.32 -20.32 -28.61
CA TYR A 328 -5.97 -20.54 -29.90
C TYR A 328 -7.26 -21.37 -29.70
N ARG A 329 -8.09 -21.43 -30.74
CA ARG A 329 -9.32 -22.24 -30.77
C ARG A 329 -9.03 -23.61 -31.36
N TRP A 330 -9.28 -24.68 -30.60
CA TRP A 330 -9.08 -26.07 -31.02
C TRP A 330 -10.43 -26.79 -31.06
N TRP A 331 -10.88 -27.22 -32.25
CA TRP A 331 -12.12 -27.99 -32.45
C TRP A 331 -13.37 -27.35 -31.81
N GLY A 332 -13.49 -26.02 -31.95
CA GLY A 332 -14.65 -25.27 -31.46
C GLY A 332 -14.57 -24.84 -30.00
N ALA A 333 -13.60 -25.36 -29.22
CA ALA A 333 -13.33 -24.93 -27.85
C ALA A 333 -12.17 -23.91 -27.78
N ASP A 334 -12.34 -22.89 -26.96
CA ASP A 334 -11.32 -21.87 -26.72
C ASP A 334 -10.30 -22.41 -25.71
N LEU A 335 -9.02 -22.51 -26.12
CA LEU A 335 -7.94 -22.93 -25.25
C LEU A 335 -7.30 -21.70 -24.59
N TYR A 336 -7.33 -21.69 -23.26
CA TYR A 336 -6.69 -20.67 -22.44
C TYR A 336 -5.44 -21.24 -21.78
N ARG A 337 -4.36 -20.46 -21.79
CA ARG A 337 -3.21 -20.67 -20.92
C ARG A 337 -3.31 -19.76 -19.71
N TYR A 338 -3.18 -20.38 -18.55
CA TYR A 338 -3.22 -19.72 -17.26
C TYR A 338 -1.82 -19.59 -16.68
N SER A 339 -1.43 -18.38 -16.30
CA SER A 339 -0.27 -18.15 -15.41
C SER A 339 -0.78 -18.02 -13.99
N PHE A 340 -0.26 -18.85 -13.09
CA PHE A 340 -0.58 -18.77 -11.67
C PHE A 340 0.46 -17.95 -10.87
N ASP A 341 1.45 -17.39 -11.56
CA ASP A 341 2.53 -16.62 -10.94
C ASP A 341 1.97 -15.40 -10.22
N GLY A 342 2.28 -15.26 -8.94
CA GLY A 342 1.76 -14.17 -8.11
C GLY A 342 0.34 -14.39 -7.57
N ILE A 343 -0.35 -15.46 -7.98
CA ILE A 343 -1.66 -15.86 -7.45
C ILE A 343 -1.47 -17.06 -6.54
N VAL A 344 -0.98 -18.17 -7.09
CA VAL A 344 -0.74 -19.43 -6.38
C VAL A 344 0.34 -20.27 -7.13
N LEU A 345 1.58 -20.28 -6.60
CA LEU A 345 2.68 -21.26 -6.80
C LEU A 345 3.73 -20.94 -7.92
N PRO A 346 5.02 -21.30 -7.74
CA PRO A 346 5.48 -22.60 -7.30
C PRO A 346 5.30 -22.77 -5.81
N CYS A 347 4.94 -23.99 -5.42
CA CYS A 347 5.26 -24.50 -4.11
C CYS A 347 6.66 -23.97 -3.80
N THR A 348 6.87 -23.39 -2.62
CA THR A 348 8.24 -23.45 -2.09
C THR A 348 8.72 -24.90 -2.27
N PRO A 349 10.02 -25.19 -2.33
CA PRO A 349 10.47 -26.58 -2.36
C PRO A 349 9.74 -27.48 -1.31
N GLU A 350 9.20 -26.88 -0.24
CA GLU A 350 8.35 -27.52 0.75
C GLU A 350 6.83 -27.65 0.44
N GLY A 351 6.27 -27.13 -0.64
CA GLY A 351 4.83 -27.22 -0.91
C GLY A 351 3.96 -26.11 -0.31
N ARG A 352 4.53 -24.99 0.14
CA ARG A 352 3.71 -23.96 0.81
C ARG A 352 2.96 -23.11 -0.21
N ALA A 353 1.67 -22.87 0.05
CA ALA A 353 0.91 -21.84 -0.68
C ALA A 353 1.61 -20.50 -0.47
N MET A 354 1.75 -19.69 -1.52
CA MET A 354 2.35 -18.37 -1.42
C MET A 354 1.48 -17.51 -0.50
N PRO A 355 1.94 -17.15 0.72
CA PRO A 355 1.12 -16.35 1.62
C PRO A 355 1.03 -14.92 1.10
N VAL A 356 -0.16 -14.34 1.21
CA VAL A 356 -0.40 -12.91 1.06
C VAL A 356 -0.87 -12.35 2.39
N VAL A 357 -0.60 -11.09 2.66
CA VAL A 357 -0.97 -10.44 3.91
C VAL A 357 -2.25 -9.61 3.70
N ASP A 358 -3.23 -9.80 4.59
CA ASP A 358 -4.46 -9.00 4.58
C ASP A 358 -4.28 -7.62 5.22
N ALA A 359 -5.28 -6.74 5.16
CA ALA A 359 -5.25 -5.46 5.87
C ALA A 359 -5.04 -5.57 7.40
N ALA A 360 -5.31 -6.73 8.00
CA ALA A 360 -5.10 -7.00 9.43
C ALA A 360 -3.70 -7.57 9.73
N GLY A 361 -2.81 -7.66 8.74
CA GLY A 361 -1.47 -8.20 8.91
C GLY A 361 -1.42 -9.73 9.04
N ARG A 362 -2.51 -10.44 8.73
CA ARG A 362 -2.58 -11.91 8.83
C ARG A 362 -2.18 -12.54 7.50
N ASN A 363 -1.34 -13.57 7.59
CA ASN A 363 -1.02 -14.43 6.45
C ASN A 363 -2.28 -15.19 6.02
N THR A 364 -2.61 -15.11 4.74
CA THR A 364 -3.77 -15.73 4.11
C THR A 364 -3.45 -16.11 2.66
N THR A 365 -4.39 -16.72 1.96
CA THR A 365 -4.29 -16.96 0.50
C THR A 365 -5.27 -16.08 -0.26
N ILE A 366 -5.07 -15.94 -1.57
CA ILE A 366 -5.99 -15.19 -2.45
C ILE A 366 -7.41 -15.76 -2.38
N GLU A 367 -7.58 -17.09 -2.36
CA GLU A 367 -8.91 -17.70 -2.26
C GLU A 367 -9.57 -17.44 -0.91
N ALA A 368 -8.80 -17.53 0.17
CA ALA A 368 -9.29 -17.24 1.51
C ALA A 368 -9.70 -15.76 1.64
N LEU A 369 -8.97 -14.84 0.99
CA LEU A 369 -9.38 -13.43 0.89
C LEU A 369 -10.68 -13.27 0.10
N ILE A 370 -10.79 -13.89 -1.08
CA ILE A 370 -11.99 -13.84 -1.91
C ILE A 370 -13.22 -14.34 -1.13
N VAL A 371 -13.10 -15.47 -0.43
CA VAL A 371 -14.18 -16.03 0.40
C VAL A 371 -14.49 -15.11 1.58
N ARG A 372 -13.47 -14.60 2.29
CA ARG A 372 -13.65 -13.72 3.46
C ARG A 372 -14.35 -12.42 3.11
N HIS A 373 -14.07 -11.85 1.94
CA HIS A 373 -14.70 -10.61 1.46
C HIS A 373 -15.96 -10.87 0.60
N ASN A 374 -16.46 -12.12 0.57
CA ASN A 374 -17.66 -12.53 -0.17
C ASN A 374 -17.65 -12.16 -1.67
N ARG A 375 -16.47 -12.22 -2.32
CA ARG A 375 -16.27 -11.88 -3.74
C ARG A 375 -16.45 -13.11 -4.65
N LYS A 376 -17.58 -13.80 -4.54
CA LYS A 376 -17.84 -15.09 -5.23
C LYS A 376 -17.69 -14.98 -6.75
N GLU A 377 -17.99 -13.81 -7.31
CA GLU A 377 -17.79 -13.48 -8.72
C GLU A 377 -16.34 -13.73 -9.18
N LEU A 378 -15.34 -13.45 -8.33
CA LEU A 378 -13.93 -13.68 -8.66
C LEU A 378 -13.61 -15.17 -8.76
N LEU A 379 -14.31 -16.03 -8.01
CA LEU A 379 -14.13 -17.50 -8.09
C LEU A 379 -14.69 -18.08 -9.39
N THR A 380 -15.62 -17.39 -10.04
CA THR A 380 -16.21 -17.82 -11.33
C THR A 380 -15.32 -17.49 -12.52
N LEU A 381 -14.25 -16.70 -12.32
CA LEU A 381 -13.31 -16.39 -13.39
C LEU A 381 -12.59 -17.66 -13.86
N PRO A 382 -12.37 -17.85 -15.18
CA PRO A 382 -11.79 -19.09 -15.72
C PRO A 382 -10.46 -19.49 -15.05
N LEU A 383 -9.62 -18.50 -14.73
CA LEU A 383 -8.36 -18.71 -14.01
C LEU A 383 -8.57 -19.31 -12.62
N MET A 384 -9.54 -18.79 -11.86
CA MET A 384 -9.83 -19.26 -10.51
C MET A 384 -10.53 -20.62 -10.53
N VAL A 385 -11.42 -20.87 -11.49
CA VAL A 385 -12.02 -22.18 -11.72
C VAL A 385 -10.93 -23.21 -12.03
N ALA A 386 -10.05 -22.93 -12.99
CA ALA A 386 -8.94 -23.82 -13.34
C ALA A 386 -8.00 -24.07 -12.14
N LEU A 387 -7.74 -23.05 -11.32
CA LEU A 387 -6.96 -23.19 -10.10
C LEU A 387 -7.64 -24.14 -9.10
N ILE A 388 -8.94 -23.96 -8.85
CA ILE A 388 -9.73 -24.78 -7.92
C ILE A 388 -9.80 -26.23 -8.42
N GLU A 389 -10.06 -26.44 -9.71
CA GLU A 389 -10.08 -27.76 -10.34
C GLU A 389 -8.72 -28.46 -10.22
N ARG A 390 -7.63 -27.74 -10.47
CA ARG A 390 -6.28 -28.29 -10.32
C ARG A 390 -6.00 -28.70 -8.87
N LYS A 391 -6.39 -27.87 -7.90
CA LYS A 391 -6.29 -28.22 -6.46
C LYS A 391 -7.14 -29.44 -6.11
N TRP A 392 -8.34 -29.52 -6.67
CA TRP A 392 -9.25 -30.65 -6.49
C TRP A 392 -8.64 -31.96 -6.99
N GLN A 393 -8.16 -31.97 -8.23
CA GLN A 393 -7.54 -33.14 -8.86
C GLN A 393 -6.27 -33.57 -8.12
N TRP A 394 -5.46 -32.61 -7.66
CA TRP A 394 -4.14 -32.90 -7.12
C TRP A 394 -4.17 -33.39 -5.67
N PHE A 395 -5.00 -32.78 -4.81
CA PHE A 395 -5.08 -33.17 -3.41
C PHE A 395 -6.49 -33.23 -2.82
N ALA A 396 -7.35 -32.24 -3.10
CA ALA A 396 -8.56 -32.08 -2.32
C ALA A 396 -9.53 -33.25 -2.51
N SER A 397 -9.60 -33.86 -3.69
CA SER A 397 -10.40 -35.06 -3.95
C SER A 397 -9.97 -36.25 -3.07
N SER A 398 -8.65 -36.45 -2.87
CA SER A 398 -8.16 -37.55 -2.03
C SER A 398 -8.48 -37.31 -0.55
N VAL A 399 -8.32 -36.08 -0.07
CA VAL A 399 -8.70 -35.69 1.30
C VAL A 399 -10.21 -35.86 1.50
N TYR A 400 -11.01 -35.39 0.55
CA TYR A 400 -12.47 -35.50 0.57
C TYR A 400 -12.92 -36.96 0.60
N GLN A 401 -12.45 -37.80 -0.32
CA GLN A 401 -12.80 -39.23 -0.36
C GLN A 401 -12.43 -39.96 0.93
N ARG A 402 -11.27 -39.64 1.53
CA ARG A 402 -10.86 -40.22 2.81
C ARG A 402 -11.84 -39.85 3.92
N ARG A 403 -12.18 -38.56 4.04
CA ARG A 403 -13.12 -38.06 5.05
C ARG A 403 -14.52 -38.63 4.86
N VAL A 404 -15.02 -38.70 3.63
CA VAL A 404 -16.32 -39.30 3.31
C VAL A 404 -16.34 -40.78 3.68
N ARG A 405 -15.29 -41.56 3.36
CA ARG A 405 -15.20 -42.97 3.76
C ARG A 405 -15.24 -43.14 5.28
N LEU A 406 -14.45 -42.34 6.02
CA LEU A 406 -14.46 -42.38 7.49
C LEU A 406 -15.83 -42.02 8.06
N TYR A 407 -16.48 -40.99 7.50
CA TYR A 407 -17.82 -40.57 7.93
C TYR A 407 -18.87 -41.65 7.66
N VAL A 408 -18.86 -42.27 6.47
CA VAL A 408 -19.78 -43.36 6.13
C VAL A 408 -19.56 -44.57 7.06
N LEU A 409 -18.31 -44.95 7.33
CA LEU A 409 -18.00 -46.04 8.27
C LEU A 409 -18.46 -45.73 9.69
N MET A 410 -18.34 -44.47 10.12
CA MET A 410 -18.87 -44.01 11.41
C MET A 410 -20.39 -44.12 11.45
N CYS A 411 -21.11 -43.69 10.41
CA CYS A 411 -22.57 -43.85 10.33
C CYS A 411 -22.99 -45.32 10.37
N ILE A 412 -22.28 -46.20 9.65
CA ILE A 412 -22.54 -47.65 9.68
C ILE A 412 -22.29 -48.22 11.07
N GLY A 413 -21.16 -47.89 11.71
CA GLY A 413 -20.84 -48.35 13.06
C GLY A 413 -21.90 -47.93 14.08
N THR A 414 -22.30 -46.66 14.06
CA THR A 414 -23.38 -46.14 14.91
C THR A 414 -24.71 -46.82 14.64
N PHE A 415 -25.05 -47.03 13.37
CA PHE A 415 -26.30 -47.71 13.00
C PHE A 415 -26.32 -49.16 13.51
N VAL A 416 -25.24 -49.92 13.27
CA VAL A 416 -25.09 -51.31 13.75
C VAL A 416 -25.18 -51.37 15.27
N ALA A 417 -24.49 -50.47 15.98
CA ALA A 417 -24.58 -50.41 17.44
C ALA A 417 -26.00 -50.07 17.92
N SER A 418 -26.71 -49.16 17.23
CA SER A 418 -28.07 -48.76 17.61
C SER A 418 -29.14 -49.82 17.33
N ALA A 419 -28.91 -50.69 16.33
CA ALA A 419 -29.86 -51.73 15.94
C ALA A 419 -29.60 -53.06 16.66
N ALA A 420 -28.42 -53.25 17.22
CA ALA A 420 -28.04 -54.45 17.95
C ALA A 420 -28.62 -54.49 19.36
N THR A 421 -28.78 -55.69 19.90
CA THR A 421 -29.18 -55.86 21.31
C THR A 421 -27.99 -55.62 22.21
N ASP A 422 -28.21 -54.98 23.37
CA ASP A 422 -27.15 -54.68 24.32
C ASP A 422 -26.37 -55.94 24.69
N GLY A 423 -25.04 -55.88 24.57
CA GLY A 423 -24.13 -56.99 24.87
C GLY A 423 -23.96 -58.02 23.74
N SER A 424 -24.61 -57.86 22.60
CA SER A 424 -24.40 -58.73 21.45
C SER A 424 -23.04 -58.47 20.76
N ALA A 425 -22.56 -59.45 19.98
CA ALA A 425 -21.31 -59.30 19.22
C ALA A 425 -21.42 -58.17 18.18
N GLU A 426 -22.61 -57.96 17.62
CA GLU A 426 -22.92 -56.87 16.69
C GLU A 426 -22.84 -55.50 17.38
N PHE A 427 -23.33 -55.39 18.62
CA PHE A 427 -23.22 -54.17 19.41
C PHE A 427 -21.75 -53.81 19.67
N ALA A 428 -20.94 -54.79 20.08
CA ALA A 428 -19.50 -54.61 20.29
C ALA A 428 -18.76 -54.23 19.00
N LEU A 429 -19.11 -54.88 17.87
CA LEU A 429 -18.53 -54.57 16.56
C LEU A 429 -18.91 -53.16 16.09
N GLY A 430 -20.17 -52.76 16.25
CA GLY A 430 -20.65 -51.42 15.94
C GLY A 430 -19.92 -50.35 16.77
N GLY A 431 -19.75 -50.62 18.07
CA GLY A 431 -18.98 -49.77 18.98
C GLY A 431 -17.50 -49.65 18.59
N LEU A 432 -16.83 -50.75 18.24
CA LEU A 432 -15.44 -50.74 17.78
C LEU A 432 -15.27 -50.02 16.44
N LEU A 433 -16.18 -50.23 15.49
CA LEU A 433 -16.16 -49.54 14.19
C LEU A 433 -16.40 -48.04 14.36
N GLY A 434 -17.42 -47.66 15.14
CA GLY A 434 -17.74 -46.27 15.44
C GLY A 434 -16.59 -45.56 16.18
N GLY A 435 -16.12 -46.15 17.28
CA GLY A 435 -15.02 -45.61 18.09
C GLY A 435 -13.69 -45.55 17.33
N GLY A 436 -13.35 -46.59 16.56
CA GLY A 436 -12.16 -46.64 15.73
C GLY A 436 -12.17 -45.58 14.62
N CYS A 437 -13.32 -45.36 13.97
CA CYS A 437 -13.45 -44.31 12.96
C CYS A 437 -13.35 -42.90 13.56
N TRP A 438 -13.93 -42.68 14.74
CA TRP A 438 -13.77 -41.42 15.49
C TRP A 438 -12.30 -41.16 15.85
N ALA A 439 -11.60 -42.17 16.38
CA ALA A 439 -10.18 -42.05 16.71
C ALA A 439 -9.35 -41.74 15.46
N ALA A 440 -9.59 -42.44 14.35
CA ALA A 440 -8.90 -42.18 13.09
C ALA A 440 -9.19 -40.77 12.54
N PHE A 441 -10.44 -40.30 12.64
CA PHE A 441 -10.82 -38.95 12.26
C PHE A 441 -10.12 -37.90 13.12
N VAL A 442 -10.05 -38.09 14.44
CA VAL A 442 -9.35 -37.18 15.36
C VAL A 442 -7.85 -37.17 15.08
N VAL A 443 -7.21 -38.33 14.88
CA VAL A 443 -5.79 -38.41 14.53
C VAL A 443 -5.53 -37.70 13.20
N GLN A 444 -6.40 -37.87 12.20
CA GLN A 444 -6.29 -37.15 10.94
C GLN A 444 -6.44 -35.63 11.15
N LEU A 445 -7.44 -35.19 11.91
CA LEU A 445 -7.71 -33.79 12.19
C LEU A 445 -6.55 -33.14 12.97
N VAL A 446 -6.05 -33.81 14.00
CA VAL A 446 -4.88 -33.36 14.77
C VAL A 446 -3.65 -33.34 13.87
N GLY A 447 -3.45 -34.36 13.05
CA GLY A 447 -2.38 -34.39 12.05
C GLY A 447 -2.47 -33.20 11.09
N GLU A 448 -3.65 -32.82 10.64
CA GLU A 448 -3.86 -31.66 9.76
C GLU A 448 -3.71 -30.32 10.50
N ILE A 449 -4.19 -30.19 11.74
CA ILE A 449 -4.00 -28.99 12.58
C ILE A 449 -2.52 -28.79 12.91
N THR A 450 -1.82 -29.85 13.30
CA THR A 450 -0.38 -29.82 13.59
C THR A 450 0.47 -29.65 12.33
N SER A 451 0.02 -30.19 11.20
CA SER A 451 0.63 -29.99 9.88
C SER A 451 0.06 -28.82 9.10
N SER A 452 -0.66 -27.88 9.75
CA SER A 452 -1.25 -26.69 9.11
C SER A 452 -0.21 -25.66 8.63
N GLY A 453 0.65 -26.10 7.71
CA GLY A 453 0.86 -25.40 6.46
C GLY A 453 0.54 -26.37 5.31
N PRO A 454 0.01 -25.91 4.16
CA PRO A 454 -0.19 -26.72 2.94
C PRO A 454 1.02 -27.56 2.47
N ALA A 455 2.19 -27.31 3.06
CA ALA A 455 3.48 -27.95 2.84
C ALA A 455 3.50 -29.48 3.02
N ALA A 456 2.94 -30.00 4.12
CA ALA A 456 3.15 -31.41 4.49
C ALA A 456 2.52 -32.39 3.49
N TYR A 457 1.39 -32.00 2.88
CA TYR A 457 0.70 -32.81 1.88
C TYR A 457 1.49 -32.91 0.57
N LEU A 458 2.22 -31.84 0.22
CA LEU A 458 3.00 -31.74 -1.01
C LEU A 458 4.31 -32.55 -0.96
N GLN A 459 4.96 -32.58 0.20
CA GLN A 459 6.19 -33.38 0.40
C GLN A 459 5.95 -34.89 0.40
N ALA A 460 4.81 -35.36 0.93
CA ALA A 460 4.52 -36.79 1.07
C ALA A 460 4.40 -37.57 -0.26
N ARG A 461 4.19 -36.89 -1.39
CA ARG A 461 4.11 -37.51 -2.72
C ARG A 461 5.34 -37.33 -3.59
N SER A 462 6.14 -36.28 -3.40
CA SER A 462 7.41 -36.08 -4.12
C SER A 462 8.39 -37.25 -3.90
N CYS A 463 8.43 -37.81 -2.68
CA CYS A 463 9.21 -39.02 -2.40
C CYS A 463 8.71 -40.28 -3.15
N LYS A 464 7.41 -40.37 -3.48
CA LYS A 464 6.87 -41.53 -4.21
C LYS A 464 7.10 -41.43 -5.71
N THR A 465 7.07 -40.24 -6.30
CA THR A 465 7.41 -40.04 -7.71
C THR A 465 8.90 -40.11 -7.99
N ALA A 466 9.76 -39.63 -7.06
CA ALA A 466 11.21 -39.81 -7.17
C ALA A 466 11.63 -41.30 -7.09
N ALA A 467 10.97 -42.09 -6.25
CA ALA A 467 11.18 -43.54 -6.18
C ALA A 467 10.67 -44.29 -7.43
N GLY A 468 9.61 -43.79 -8.08
CA GLY A 468 9.11 -44.34 -9.34
C GLY A 468 9.98 -43.99 -10.56
N ALA A 469 10.48 -42.76 -10.65
CA ALA A 469 11.32 -42.30 -11.76
C ALA A 469 12.73 -42.93 -11.76
N ARG A 470 13.27 -43.27 -10.58
CA ARG A 470 14.56 -43.99 -10.48
C ARG A 470 14.47 -45.44 -10.95
N ARG A 471 13.26 -46.02 -11.03
CA ARG A 471 13.02 -47.39 -11.47
C ARG A 471 12.81 -47.53 -12.98
N GLN A 472 12.62 -46.42 -13.71
CA GLN A 472 12.47 -46.40 -15.18
C GLN A 472 13.74 -45.98 -15.94
N ARG A 473 14.83 -45.60 -15.25
CA ARG A 473 16.14 -45.29 -15.89
C ARG A 473 17.18 -46.42 -15.77
N GLY A 474 16.75 -47.62 -15.37
CA GLY A 474 17.59 -48.80 -15.24
C GLY A 474 16.99 -50.01 -15.94
N GLY A 475 16.54 -49.83 -17.18
CA GLY A 475 16.06 -50.87 -18.09
C GLY A 475 16.53 -50.56 -19.49
#